data_AF-X0ZNL3-F1
#
_entry.id   AF-X0ZNL3-F1
#
_cell.length_a   1.000
_cell.length_b   1.000
_cell.length_c   1.000
_cell.angle_alpha   90.00
_cell.angle_beta   90.00
_cell.angle_gamma   90.00
#
_symmetry.space_group_name_H-M   'P 1'
#
loop_
_entity.id
_entity.type
_entity.pdbx_description
1 polymer ?
#
loop_
_entity_poly.entity_id
_entity_poly.type
_entity_poly.pdbx_seq_one_letter_code
_entity_poly.pdbx_strand_id
1 'polypeptide(L)'
;QSYTNEGTITDSYVLANDPGIYTFSVWARDNDDDLAHNPPGEDWSENTTERTITIYDDDKNLPDIKITPGDLSISDEDAVGGVLISWDITDYSGILEANVTLNGVEISSYANQGTITDSYLLPNEPGVYTILIWAKDNDNDLEDDWLEYSTERIITIYDDDLNPPEIEITPGDLTISVEEAEGGVLISWEISDYSGISETNILLNGIEIQSYANQGTIIDSYLLANEPGVYNFSIWAKDNDNDLEDDWLEYSTKITITIYEVDDIPPNSCSSKQSRSG
;
A
#
# COMPACT_ATOMS: atom_id res chain seq x y z
N GLN A 1 -25.52 54.72 -25.40
CA GLN A 1 -26.05 55.09 -26.72
C GLN A 1 -26.88 56.37 -26.55
N SER A 2 -27.12 57.15 -27.61
CA SER A 2 -27.94 58.37 -27.55
C SER A 2 -28.99 58.37 -28.66
N TYR A 3 -30.24 58.66 -28.31
CA TYR A 3 -31.37 58.69 -29.21
C TYR A 3 -32.04 60.08 -29.15
N THR A 4 -32.60 60.55 -30.26
CA THR A 4 -33.27 61.86 -30.34
C THR A 4 -34.56 61.75 -31.18
N ASN A 5 -35.65 62.37 -30.71
CA ASN A 5 -36.96 62.47 -31.37
C ASN A 5 -37.78 61.16 -31.53
N GLU A 6 -37.99 60.42 -30.45
CA GLU A 6 -38.95 59.30 -30.43
C GLU A 6 -39.82 59.33 -29.17
N GLY A 7 -41.12 59.00 -29.29
CA GLY A 7 -42.07 59.05 -28.18
C GLY A 7 -41.81 58.00 -27.09
N THR A 8 -41.41 56.79 -27.48
CA THR A 8 -40.96 55.73 -26.56
C THR A 8 -39.69 55.12 -27.14
N ILE A 9 -38.58 55.22 -26.39
CA ILE A 9 -37.32 54.56 -26.75
C ILE A 9 -37.26 53.22 -26.03
N THR A 10 -37.07 52.14 -26.78
CA THR A 10 -36.73 50.81 -26.24
C THR A 10 -35.38 50.43 -26.83
N ASP A 11 -34.42 50.14 -25.97
CA ASP A 11 -33.09 49.67 -26.34
C ASP A 11 -32.69 48.51 -25.44
N SER A 12 -31.76 47.69 -25.91
CA SER A 12 -31.19 46.59 -25.14
C SER A 12 -29.67 46.66 -25.17
N TYR A 13 -29.07 46.41 -24.02
CA TYR A 13 -27.63 46.24 -23.89
C TYR A 13 -27.36 44.86 -23.31
N VAL A 14 -26.49 44.10 -23.96
CA VAL A 14 -26.03 42.79 -23.49
C VAL A 14 -24.76 43.04 -22.69
N LEU A 15 -24.76 42.64 -21.42
CA LEU A 15 -23.57 42.68 -20.57
C LEU A 15 -22.57 41.61 -21.02
N ALA A 16 -21.29 41.85 -20.78
CA ALA A 16 -20.28 40.79 -20.83
C ALA A 16 -20.60 39.75 -19.75
N ASN A 17 -20.21 38.48 -19.98
CA ASN A 17 -20.48 37.41 -19.03
C ASN A 17 -19.56 37.47 -17.79
N ASP A 18 -18.63 38.42 -17.75
CA ASP A 18 -17.63 38.50 -16.68
C ASP A 18 -18.28 38.87 -15.33
N PRO A 19 -17.90 38.21 -14.22
CA PRO A 19 -18.35 38.55 -12.88
C PRO A 19 -17.98 39.99 -12.54
N GLY A 20 -18.92 40.68 -11.92
CA GLY A 20 -18.70 42.09 -11.63
C GLY A 20 -19.98 42.84 -11.31
N ILE A 21 -19.78 44.10 -10.96
CA ILE A 21 -20.85 45.06 -10.67
C ILE A 21 -20.95 46.00 -11.85
N TYR A 22 -22.04 45.90 -12.59
CA TYR A 22 -22.34 46.74 -13.73
C TYR A 22 -23.37 47.78 -13.32
N THR A 23 -23.01 49.06 -13.41
CA THR A 23 -23.94 50.17 -13.20
C THR A 23 -24.35 50.74 -14.54
N PHE A 24 -25.65 50.71 -14.84
CA PHE A 24 -26.21 51.38 -16.00
C PHE A 24 -26.98 52.62 -15.55
N SER A 25 -26.71 53.74 -16.22
CA SER A 25 -27.39 55.00 -16.01
C SER A 25 -28.18 55.34 -17.27
N VAL A 26 -29.47 55.61 -17.10
CA VAL A 26 -30.35 56.09 -18.16
C VAL A 26 -30.72 57.52 -17.83
N TRP A 27 -30.27 58.43 -18.68
CA TRP A 27 -30.68 59.83 -18.65
C TRP A 27 -31.68 60.07 -19.78
N ALA A 28 -32.76 60.79 -19.47
CA ALA A 28 -33.74 61.24 -20.44
C ALA A 28 -34.10 62.69 -20.18
N ARG A 29 -34.41 63.40 -21.27
CA ARG A 29 -34.96 64.75 -21.27
C ARG A 29 -36.20 64.74 -22.15
N ASP A 30 -37.27 65.38 -21.69
CA ASP A 30 -38.45 65.60 -22.52
C ASP A 30 -38.15 66.55 -23.69
N ASN A 31 -39.08 66.63 -24.63
CA ASN A 31 -38.96 67.45 -25.85
C ASN A 31 -40.26 68.22 -26.10
N ASP A 32 -40.99 68.53 -25.03
CA ASP A 32 -42.12 69.45 -25.06
C ASP A 32 -41.59 70.88 -25.17
N ASP A 33 -41.26 71.26 -26.40
CA ASP A 33 -41.07 72.67 -26.79
C ASP A 33 -42.44 73.36 -26.91
N ASP A 34 -43.29 73.23 -25.89
CA ASP A 34 -44.49 74.02 -25.71
C ASP A 34 -44.20 75.07 -24.64
N LEU A 35 -44.02 76.34 -24.97
CA LEU A 35 -45.19 77.20 -25.05
C LEU A 35 -44.82 78.60 -25.55
N ALA A 36 -45.76 79.18 -26.30
CA ALA A 36 -45.87 80.61 -26.58
C ALA A 36 -46.07 81.51 -25.33
N HIS A 37 -45.63 81.10 -24.12
CA HIS A 37 -45.78 81.89 -22.90
C HIS A 37 -44.72 81.73 -21.79
N ASN A 38 -43.63 81.00 -21.99
CA ASN A 38 -42.54 80.96 -21.00
C ASN A 38 -41.39 81.93 -21.36
N PRO A 39 -40.70 82.54 -20.37
CA PRO A 39 -39.49 83.31 -20.64
C PRO A 39 -38.42 82.39 -21.26
N PRO A 40 -37.52 82.91 -22.11
CA PRO A 40 -36.55 82.08 -22.82
C PRO A 40 -35.59 81.43 -21.82
N GLY A 41 -35.66 80.10 -21.66
CA GLY A 41 -34.59 79.34 -21.02
C GLY A 41 -34.93 78.00 -20.38
N GLU A 42 -36.16 77.70 -19.96
CA GLU A 42 -36.41 76.52 -19.12
C GLU A 42 -37.82 75.93 -19.33
N ASP A 43 -37.96 75.01 -20.28
CA ASP A 43 -39.11 74.10 -20.34
C ASP A 43 -38.64 72.68 -20.70
N TRP A 44 -37.57 72.23 -20.04
CA TRP A 44 -37.05 70.88 -20.20
C TRP A 44 -36.95 70.24 -18.82
N SER A 45 -37.57 69.08 -18.64
CA SER A 45 -37.37 68.21 -17.48
C SER A 45 -36.38 67.11 -17.83
N GLU A 46 -35.36 66.99 -17.01
CA GLU A 46 -34.38 65.90 -17.10
C GLU A 46 -34.58 64.93 -15.94
N ASN A 47 -34.40 63.63 -16.22
CA ASN A 47 -34.39 62.61 -15.20
C ASN A 47 -33.28 61.60 -15.48
N THR A 48 -32.60 61.17 -14.42
CA THR A 48 -31.61 60.10 -14.47
C THR A 48 -32.03 59.00 -13.53
N THR A 49 -31.98 57.76 -13.99
CA THR A 49 -32.11 56.59 -13.13
C THR A 49 -30.89 55.70 -13.30
N GLU A 50 -30.42 55.18 -12.19
CA GLU A 50 -29.33 54.21 -12.17
C GLU A 50 -29.84 52.87 -11.67
N ARG A 51 -29.22 51.81 -12.19
CA ARG A 51 -29.48 50.44 -11.79
C ARG A 51 -28.17 49.69 -11.79
N THR A 52 -28.05 48.82 -10.81
CA THR A 52 -26.87 47.98 -10.62
C THR A 52 -27.27 46.53 -10.87
N ILE A 53 -26.45 45.82 -11.65
CA ILE A 53 -26.53 44.38 -11.89
C ILE A 53 -25.23 43.77 -11.38
N THR A 54 -25.34 42.66 -10.65
CA THR A 54 -24.18 41.88 -10.21
C THR A 54 -24.22 40.51 -10.87
N ILE A 55 -23.10 40.13 -11.49
CA ILE A 55 -22.83 38.78 -12.00
C ILE A 55 -21.84 38.13 -11.04
N TYR A 56 -22.10 36.90 -10.62
CA TYR A 56 -21.23 36.07 -9.77
C TYR A 56 -20.86 34.84 -10.58
N ASP A 57 -19.62 34.34 -10.50
CA ASP A 57 -19.36 32.96 -10.93
C ASP A 57 -20.00 31.99 -9.93
N ASP A 58 -20.42 30.85 -10.47
CA ASP A 58 -21.29 29.89 -9.82
C ASP A 58 -20.55 28.69 -9.20
N ASP A 59 -19.28 28.47 -9.52
CA ASP A 59 -18.39 27.56 -8.80
C ASP A 59 -17.02 28.15 -8.44
N LYS A 60 -16.60 27.91 -7.21
CA LYS A 60 -15.32 28.40 -6.65
C LYS A 60 -14.55 27.33 -5.93
N ASN A 61 -15.04 26.10 -5.99
CA ASN A 61 -14.51 25.02 -5.19
C ASN A 61 -13.56 24.20 -6.05
N LEU A 62 -12.51 23.71 -5.40
CA LEU A 62 -11.66 22.69 -6.01
C LEU A 62 -12.43 21.37 -6.10
N PRO A 63 -12.10 20.50 -7.07
CA PRO A 63 -12.56 19.11 -7.07
C PRO A 63 -12.33 18.41 -5.72
N ASP A 64 -13.37 17.78 -5.18
CA ASP A 64 -13.27 16.93 -3.98
C ASP A 64 -12.89 15.50 -4.37
N ILE A 65 -11.71 15.07 -3.95
CA ILE A 65 -11.17 13.73 -4.20
C ILE A 65 -11.10 12.95 -2.89
N LYS A 66 -11.80 11.82 -2.82
CA LYS A 66 -11.74 10.87 -1.71
C LYS A 66 -11.10 9.57 -2.16
N ILE A 67 -10.06 9.12 -1.46
CA ILE A 67 -9.38 7.84 -1.70
C ILE A 67 -9.58 6.99 -0.45
N THR A 68 -10.03 5.75 -0.65
CA THR A 68 -10.22 4.75 0.41
C THR A 68 -9.50 3.46 0.01
N PRO A 69 -8.69 2.84 0.88
CA PRO A 69 -8.32 3.32 2.21
C PRO A 69 -7.50 4.62 2.14
N GLY A 70 -7.29 5.24 3.31
CA GLY A 70 -6.26 6.27 3.46
C GLY A 70 -4.86 5.67 3.37
N ASP A 71 -3.88 6.30 4.01
CA ASP A 71 -2.57 5.67 4.13
C ASP A 71 -2.70 4.37 4.92
N LEU A 72 -2.10 3.30 4.41
CA LEU A 72 -2.23 1.94 4.94
C LEU A 72 -0.86 1.28 4.99
N SER A 73 -0.59 0.58 6.09
CA SER A 73 0.54 -0.35 6.22
C SER A 73 -0.04 -1.67 6.72
N ILE A 74 0.19 -2.75 5.99
CA ILE A 74 -0.45 -4.05 6.19
C ILE A 74 0.55 -5.17 5.85
N SER A 75 0.44 -6.33 6.48
CA SER A 75 1.21 -7.51 6.03
C SER A 75 0.62 -8.05 4.73
N ASP A 76 1.39 -8.82 3.99
CA ASP A 76 0.89 -9.71 2.95
C ASP A 76 -0.09 -10.77 3.47
N GLU A 77 0.07 -11.26 4.71
CA GLU A 77 -0.90 -12.21 5.30
C GLU A 77 -2.30 -11.57 5.39
N ASP A 78 -2.35 -10.30 5.80
CA ASP A 78 -3.58 -9.52 5.91
C ASP A 78 -4.04 -8.95 4.55
N ALA A 79 -3.15 -8.88 3.55
CA ALA A 79 -3.44 -8.39 2.20
C ALA A 79 -3.72 -9.52 1.19
N VAL A 80 -3.98 -10.76 1.66
CA VAL A 80 -4.34 -11.90 0.81
C VAL A 80 -5.48 -11.56 -0.15
N GLY A 81 -5.22 -11.73 -1.44
CA GLY A 81 -6.15 -11.39 -2.53
C GLY A 81 -6.07 -9.93 -3.01
N GLY A 82 -5.20 -9.13 -2.42
CA GLY A 82 -4.91 -7.74 -2.80
C GLY A 82 -5.68 -6.70 -1.99
N VAL A 83 -5.25 -5.45 -2.12
CA VAL A 83 -5.88 -4.29 -1.45
C VAL A 83 -6.76 -3.54 -2.45
N LEU A 84 -8.07 -3.47 -2.18
CA LEU A 84 -8.98 -2.68 -3.00
C LEU A 84 -8.87 -1.19 -2.63
N ILE A 85 -8.40 -0.39 -3.58
CA ILE A 85 -8.35 1.07 -3.47
C ILE A 85 -9.50 1.64 -4.31
N SER A 86 -10.42 2.35 -3.69
CA SER A 86 -11.51 3.04 -4.37
C SER A 86 -11.37 4.56 -4.27
N TRP A 87 -11.90 5.26 -5.24
CA TRP A 87 -11.95 6.72 -5.21
C TRP A 87 -13.28 7.27 -5.69
N ASP A 88 -13.63 8.42 -5.11
CA ASP A 88 -14.72 9.28 -5.53
C ASP A 88 -14.17 10.66 -5.87
N ILE A 89 -14.55 11.19 -7.04
CA ILE A 89 -14.19 12.54 -7.49
C ILE A 89 -15.49 13.27 -7.82
N THR A 90 -15.73 14.36 -7.10
CA THR A 90 -16.94 15.17 -7.24
C THR A 90 -16.60 16.64 -7.30
N ASP A 91 -17.38 17.38 -8.07
CA ASP A 91 -17.39 18.83 -8.09
C ASP A 91 -18.80 19.33 -8.46
N TYR A 92 -19.15 20.58 -8.15
CA TYR A 92 -20.48 21.11 -8.45
C TYR A 92 -20.68 21.38 -9.95
N SER A 93 -19.65 21.92 -10.61
CA SER A 93 -19.61 22.10 -12.07
C SER A 93 -19.37 20.78 -12.84
N GLY A 94 -18.94 19.74 -12.14
CA GLY A 94 -18.53 18.44 -12.68
C GLY A 94 -17.01 18.38 -12.93
N ILE A 95 -16.56 17.31 -13.57
CA ILE A 95 -15.13 17.03 -13.79
C ILE A 95 -14.82 17.03 -15.29
N LEU A 96 -13.98 17.96 -15.72
CA LEU A 96 -13.53 18.07 -17.10
C LEU A 96 -12.51 16.98 -17.43
N GLU A 97 -11.53 16.80 -16.56
CA GLU A 97 -10.44 15.83 -16.73
C GLU A 97 -10.01 15.28 -15.37
N ALA A 98 -9.69 13.99 -15.30
CA ALA A 98 -9.05 13.41 -14.12
C ALA A 98 -8.13 12.25 -14.52
N ASN A 99 -7.06 12.07 -13.74
CA ASN A 99 -6.06 11.05 -13.94
C ASN A 99 -5.73 10.35 -12.62
N VAL A 100 -5.56 9.03 -12.68
CA VAL A 100 -5.13 8.21 -11.54
C VAL A 100 -3.86 7.51 -11.94
N THR A 101 -2.81 7.69 -11.14
CA THR A 101 -1.53 7.01 -11.31
C THR A 101 -1.21 6.13 -10.11
N LEU A 102 -0.57 4.99 -10.38
CA LEU A 102 0.05 4.13 -9.39
C LEU A 102 1.56 4.15 -9.64
N ASN A 103 2.34 4.59 -8.66
CA ASN A 103 3.79 4.75 -8.77
C ASN A 103 4.22 5.56 -10.01
N GLY A 104 3.43 6.58 -10.35
CA GLY A 104 3.64 7.46 -11.52
C GLY A 104 3.22 6.85 -12.86
N VAL A 105 2.65 5.65 -12.89
CA VAL A 105 2.09 5.03 -14.10
C VAL A 105 0.57 5.24 -14.11
N GLU A 106 0.03 5.80 -15.18
CA GLU A 106 -1.40 5.96 -15.36
C GLU A 106 -2.13 4.61 -15.35
N ILE A 107 -3.10 4.47 -14.46
CA ILE A 107 -3.99 3.30 -14.36
C ILE A 107 -5.42 3.62 -14.77
N SER A 108 -5.83 4.90 -14.76
CA SER A 108 -7.15 5.35 -15.21
C SER A 108 -7.14 6.82 -15.62
N SER A 109 -7.99 7.15 -16.59
CA SER A 109 -8.20 8.51 -17.10
C SER A 109 -9.68 8.75 -17.36
N TYR A 110 -10.17 9.95 -17.05
CA TYR A 110 -11.57 10.33 -17.22
C TYR A 110 -11.68 11.69 -17.90
N ALA A 111 -12.75 11.85 -18.68
CA ALA A 111 -13.06 13.11 -19.33
C ALA A 111 -14.58 13.38 -19.30
N ASN A 112 -14.95 14.63 -19.06
CA ASN A 112 -16.32 15.15 -19.10
C ASN A 112 -17.33 14.29 -18.30
N GLN A 113 -17.08 14.13 -17.00
CA GLN A 113 -17.93 13.35 -16.08
C GLN A 113 -18.61 14.28 -15.08
N GLY A 114 -19.83 13.96 -14.64
CA GLY A 114 -20.45 14.69 -13.51
C GLY A 114 -19.84 14.29 -12.16
N THR A 115 -19.59 12.99 -11.99
CA THR A 115 -18.97 12.39 -10.81
C THR A 115 -18.25 11.13 -11.24
N ILE A 116 -17.12 10.81 -10.61
CA ILE A 116 -16.36 9.59 -10.87
C ILE A 116 -16.35 8.75 -9.59
N THR A 117 -16.72 7.48 -9.72
CA THR A 117 -16.55 6.46 -8.67
C THR A 117 -15.91 5.25 -9.34
N ASP A 118 -14.73 4.87 -8.90
CA ASP A 118 -13.99 3.74 -9.49
C ASP A 118 -13.04 3.12 -8.46
N SER A 119 -12.35 2.05 -8.85
CA SER A 119 -11.43 1.33 -7.98
C SER A 119 -10.32 0.59 -8.73
N TYR A 120 -9.25 0.30 -8.00
CA TYR A 120 -8.12 -0.50 -8.44
C TYR A 120 -7.82 -1.56 -7.38
N LEU A 121 -7.67 -2.82 -7.82
CA LEU A 121 -7.20 -3.90 -6.95
C LEU A 121 -5.67 -3.94 -7.03
N LEU A 122 -5.01 -3.50 -5.97
CA LEU A 122 -3.57 -3.60 -5.80
C LEU A 122 -3.19 -5.07 -5.54
N PRO A 123 -2.21 -5.65 -6.25
CA PRO A 123 -1.78 -7.02 -6.00
C PRO A 123 -1.21 -7.18 -4.58
N ASN A 124 -1.29 -8.40 -4.04
CA ASN A 124 -0.60 -8.76 -2.80
C ASN A 124 0.88 -8.97 -3.13
N GLU A 125 1.65 -7.90 -3.11
CA GLU A 125 3.09 -7.93 -3.36
C GLU A 125 3.75 -6.96 -2.37
N PRO A 126 4.79 -7.37 -1.62
CA PRO A 126 5.51 -6.50 -0.71
C PRO A 126 6.11 -5.31 -1.45
N GLY A 127 5.84 -4.12 -0.94
CA GLY A 127 6.23 -2.89 -1.62
C GLY A 127 5.56 -1.64 -1.06
N VAL A 128 6.05 -0.50 -1.54
CA VAL A 128 5.45 0.81 -1.28
C VAL A 128 4.78 1.28 -2.55
N TYR A 129 3.50 1.58 -2.44
CA TYR A 129 2.63 1.97 -3.54
C TYR A 129 2.05 3.36 -3.28
N THR A 130 2.30 4.27 -4.21
CA THR A 130 1.75 5.63 -4.18
C THR A 130 0.67 5.74 -5.23
N ILE A 131 -0.58 5.91 -4.79
CA ILE A 131 -1.67 6.30 -5.66
C ILE A 131 -1.80 7.82 -5.64
N LEU A 132 -1.75 8.44 -6.82
CA LEU A 132 -1.95 9.87 -6.98
C LEU A 132 -3.14 10.09 -7.92
N ILE A 133 -4.07 10.94 -7.47
CA ILE A 133 -5.21 11.38 -8.26
C ILE A 133 -5.10 12.87 -8.46
N TRP A 134 -5.22 13.30 -9.71
CA TRP A 134 -5.38 14.68 -10.11
C TRP A 134 -6.72 14.84 -10.82
N ALA A 135 -7.40 15.95 -10.58
CA ALA A 135 -8.65 16.29 -11.23
C ALA A 135 -8.74 17.79 -11.53
N LYS A 136 -9.47 18.10 -12.58
CA LYS A 136 -9.81 19.42 -13.07
C LYS A 136 -11.33 19.52 -13.16
N ASP A 137 -11.92 20.51 -12.51
CA ASP A 137 -13.36 20.75 -12.59
C ASP A 137 -13.77 21.19 -14.01
N ASN A 138 -15.08 21.26 -14.23
CA ASN A 138 -15.67 21.64 -15.52
C ASN A 138 -16.30 23.03 -15.46
N ASP A 139 -15.83 23.88 -14.55
CA ASP A 139 -16.22 25.29 -14.54
C ASP A 139 -15.45 26.02 -15.64
N ASN A 140 -16.19 26.49 -16.65
CA ASN A 140 -15.63 27.08 -17.86
C ASN A 140 -16.56 28.11 -18.48
N ASP A 141 -17.47 28.68 -17.68
CA ASP A 141 -18.36 29.72 -18.14
C ASP A 141 -17.65 31.08 -18.32
N LEU A 142 -16.42 31.20 -17.79
CA LEU A 142 -15.41 32.22 -18.09
C LEU A 142 -14.09 31.62 -18.61
N GLU A 143 -13.26 32.47 -19.19
CA GLU A 143 -11.93 32.10 -19.66
C GLU A 143 -11.03 31.71 -18.48
N ASP A 144 -10.49 30.48 -18.51
CA ASP A 144 -9.64 29.90 -17.48
C ASP A 144 -10.27 29.78 -16.07
N ASP A 145 -11.59 29.63 -15.99
CA ASP A 145 -12.33 29.51 -14.72
C ASP A 145 -12.37 28.09 -14.13
N TRP A 146 -11.37 27.28 -14.47
CA TRP A 146 -11.26 25.93 -13.95
C TRP A 146 -10.29 25.91 -12.77
N LEU A 147 -10.52 25.00 -11.83
CA LEU A 147 -9.59 24.70 -10.75
C LEU A 147 -9.10 23.25 -10.83
N GLU A 148 -7.88 23.05 -10.34
CA GLU A 148 -7.20 21.77 -10.35
C GLU A 148 -6.80 21.36 -8.93
N TYR A 149 -7.03 20.10 -8.59
CA TYR A 149 -6.64 19.54 -7.30
C TYR A 149 -5.97 18.18 -7.48
N SER A 150 -4.97 17.90 -6.65
CA SER A 150 -4.30 16.61 -6.60
C SER A 150 -4.11 16.14 -5.16
N THR A 151 -4.29 14.86 -4.92
CA THR A 151 -3.99 14.22 -3.63
C THR A 151 -3.40 12.84 -3.85
N GLU A 152 -2.63 12.37 -2.88
CA GLU A 152 -1.98 11.06 -2.92
C GLU A 152 -2.23 10.25 -1.65
N ARG A 153 -2.14 8.93 -1.76
CA ARG A 153 -2.11 8.00 -0.62
C ARG A 153 -0.98 7.00 -0.79
N ILE A 154 -0.44 6.56 0.33
CA ILE A 154 0.63 5.57 0.39
C ILE A 154 0.09 4.29 1.02
N ILE A 155 0.22 3.19 0.27
CA ILE A 155 -0.08 1.83 0.73
C ILE A 155 1.24 1.08 0.82
N THR A 156 1.54 0.49 1.97
CA THR A 156 2.72 -0.35 2.19
C THR A 156 2.26 -1.76 2.52
N ILE A 157 2.70 -2.73 1.72
CA ILE A 157 2.57 -4.16 1.99
C ILE A 157 3.96 -4.65 2.41
N TYR A 158 4.06 -5.36 3.53
CA TYR A 158 5.33 -5.92 4.01
C TYR A 158 5.17 -7.41 4.29
N ASP A 159 6.23 -8.16 4.00
CA ASP A 159 6.42 -9.56 4.39
C ASP A 159 6.47 -9.68 5.92
N ASP A 160 5.58 -10.50 6.49
CA ASP A 160 5.46 -10.69 7.93
C ASP A 160 6.30 -11.84 8.53
N ASP A 161 6.92 -12.71 7.72
CA ASP A 161 7.87 -13.72 8.19
C ASP A 161 9.17 -13.86 7.36
N LEU A 162 10.10 -12.97 7.66
CA LEU A 162 11.40 -12.93 7.00
C LEU A 162 12.40 -14.02 7.42
N ASN A 163 12.05 -14.95 8.33
CA ASN A 163 13.03 -15.87 8.93
C ASN A 163 12.72 -17.32 8.60
N PRO A 164 13.75 -18.15 8.32
CA PRO A 164 13.55 -19.57 8.18
C PRO A 164 13.35 -20.25 9.55
N PRO A 165 12.87 -21.52 9.56
CA PRO A 165 12.70 -22.27 10.79
C PRO A 165 13.96 -22.37 11.66
N GLU A 166 13.76 -22.26 12.97
CA GLU A 166 14.78 -22.54 13.98
C GLU A 166 14.75 -24.03 14.35
N ILE A 167 15.93 -24.68 14.35
CA ILE A 167 16.09 -26.09 14.71
C ILE A 167 17.16 -26.23 15.80
N GLU A 168 16.75 -26.70 16.97
CA GLU A 168 17.64 -27.08 18.06
C GLU A 168 17.72 -28.61 18.18
N ILE A 169 18.93 -29.16 18.30
CA ILE A 169 19.16 -30.60 18.50
C ILE A 169 20.04 -30.82 19.74
N THR A 170 19.59 -31.72 20.61
CA THR A 170 20.31 -32.12 21.83
C THR A 170 20.42 -33.64 21.92
N PRO A 171 21.62 -34.21 22.12
CA PRO A 171 22.91 -33.53 22.14
C PRO A 171 23.28 -32.99 20.75
N GLY A 172 24.25 -32.07 20.70
CA GLY A 172 24.93 -31.72 19.45
C GLY A 172 25.85 -32.85 18.98
N ASP A 173 26.95 -32.51 18.31
CA ASP A 173 27.99 -33.49 18.00
C ASP A 173 28.48 -34.19 19.29
N LEU A 174 28.51 -35.52 19.27
CA LEU A 174 28.85 -36.34 20.44
C LEU A 174 29.80 -37.46 20.03
N THR A 175 30.82 -37.70 20.86
CA THR A 175 31.65 -38.90 20.78
C THR A 175 31.65 -39.56 22.15
N ILE A 176 31.21 -40.82 22.22
CA ILE A 176 30.93 -41.51 23.48
C ILE A 176 31.31 -43.00 23.36
N SER A 177 31.75 -43.62 24.44
CA SER A 177 32.02 -45.06 24.44
C SER A 177 30.72 -45.87 24.53
N VAL A 178 30.72 -47.13 24.07
CA VAL A 178 29.59 -48.06 24.27
C VAL A 178 29.24 -48.29 25.75
N GLU A 179 30.20 -48.10 26.66
CA GLU A 179 30.00 -48.25 28.10
C GLU A 179 29.25 -47.05 28.68
N GLU A 180 29.56 -45.84 28.20
CA GLU A 180 28.90 -44.59 28.61
C GLU A 180 27.53 -44.40 27.94
N ALA A 181 27.33 -44.98 26.75
CA ALA A 181 26.06 -44.98 26.02
C ALA A 181 25.12 -46.14 26.42
N GLU A 182 25.25 -46.67 27.65
CA GLU A 182 24.42 -47.78 28.13
C GLU A 182 22.92 -47.43 28.01
N GLY A 183 22.18 -48.23 27.23
CA GLY A 183 20.76 -47.99 26.94
C GLY A 183 20.48 -47.12 25.70
N GLY A 184 21.52 -46.63 25.03
CA GLY A 184 21.42 -45.81 23.82
C GLY A 184 21.65 -44.32 24.06
N VAL A 185 21.63 -43.54 22.98
CA VAL A 185 21.74 -42.07 23.02
C VAL A 185 20.38 -41.48 22.66
N LEU A 186 19.76 -40.73 23.56
CA LEU A 186 18.54 -39.98 23.26
C LEU A 186 18.90 -38.69 22.52
N ILE A 187 18.39 -38.56 21.30
CA ILE A 187 18.49 -37.34 20.49
C ILE A 187 17.13 -36.68 20.54
N SER A 188 17.02 -35.49 21.11
CA SER A 188 15.81 -34.66 21.11
C SER A 188 15.97 -33.45 20.22
N TRP A 189 14.87 -32.97 19.65
CA TRP A 189 14.85 -31.75 18.86
C TRP A 189 13.65 -30.88 19.18
N GLU A 190 13.84 -29.58 18.95
CA GLU A 190 12.79 -28.57 18.90
C GLU A 190 12.89 -27.85 17.56
N ILE A 191 11.75 -27.71 16.88
CA ILE A 191 11.64 -27.00 15.60
C ILE A 191 10.52 -25.98 15.76
N SER A 192 10.83 -24.71 15.50
CA SER A 192 9.89 -23.61 15.65
C SER A 192 10.09 -22.55 14.59
N ASP A 193 9.00 -21.85 14.28
CA ASP A 193 8.98 -20.75 13.34
C ASP A 193 7.79 -19.83 13.69
N TYR A 194 7.80 -18.56 13.26
CA TYR A 194 6.74 -17.59 13.58
C TYR A 194 5.44 -17.91 12.83
N SER A 195 5.52 -18.16 11.52
CA SER A 195 4.41 -18.61 10.67
C SER A 195 4.02 -20.07 10.95
N GLY A 196 4.92 -20.83 11.58
CA GLY A 196 4.77 -22.25 11.89
C GLY A 196 5.51 -23.13 10.90
N ILE A 197 5.26 -24.43 10.91
CA ILE A 197 6.04 -25.40 10.14
C ILE A 197 5.14 -26.16 9.17
N SER A 198 5.35 -25.96 7.87
CA SER A 198 4.58 -26.65 6.83
C SER A 198 5.05 -28.09 6.64
N GLU A 199 6.37 -28.32 6.62
CA GLU A 199 6.96 -29.63 6.36
C GLU A 199 8.29 -29.82 7.11
N THR A 200 8.57 -31.06 7.53
CA THR A 200 9.86 -31.45 8.10
C THR A 200 10.25 -32.86 7.71
N ASN A 201 11.56 -33.10 7.63
CA ASN A 201 12.13 -34.43 7.44
C ASN A 201 13.32 -34.64 8.38
N ILE A 202 13.26 -35.73 9.14
CA ILE A 202 14.32 -36.16 10.06
C ILE A 202 14.94 -37.44 9.52
N LEU A 203 16.24 -37.37 9.22
CA LEU A 203 17.01 -38.47 8.65
C LEU A 203 18.06 -38.98 9.64
N LEU A 204 18.18 -40.30 9.74
CA LEU A 204 19.31 -40.99 10.34
C LEU A 204 20.06 -41.76 9.26
N ASN A 205 21.34 -41.43 9.04
CA ASN A 205 22.17 -41.99 7.98
C ASN A 205 21.53 -41.89 6.59
N GLY A 206 20.79 -40.80 6.34
CA GLY A 206 20.08 -40.56 5.08
C GLY A 206 18.76 -41.33 4.93
N ILE A 207 18.30 -42.03 5.97
CA ILE A 207 17.01 -42.72 5.99
C ILE A 207 16.04 -41.91 6.84
N GLU A 208 14.86 -41.60 6.28
CA GLU A 208 13.79 -40.94 7.03
C GLU A 208 13.33 -41.81 8.18
N ILE A 209 13.40 -41.24 9.38
CA ILE A 209 12.91 -41.85 10.61
C ILE A 209 11.62 -41.20 11.09
N GLN A 210 11.37 -39.95 10.70
CA GLN A 210 10.24 -39.17 11.14
C GLN A 210 9.99 -37.98 10.20
N SER A 211 8.73 -37.62 10.04
CA SER A 211 8.29 -36.42 9.34
C SER A 211 7.05 -35.83 10.04
N TYR A 212 6.88 -34.52 9.90
CA TYR A 212 5.74 -33.77 10.40
C TYR A 212 5.29 -32.77 9.34
N ALA A 213 4.00 -32.44 9.35
CA ALA A 213 3.43 -31.43 8.48
C ALA A 213 2.37 -30.59 9.21
N ASN A 214 2.25 -29.32 8.83
CA ASN A 214 1.29 -28.36 9.35
C ASN A 214 1.27 -28.31 10.89
N GLN A 215 2.41 -28.01 11.49
CA GLN A 215 2.58 -27.90 12.94
C GLN A 215 2.87 -26.45 13.34
N GLY A 216 2.63 -26.09 14.60
CA GLY A 216 3.20 -24.88 15.18
C GLY A 216 4.66 -25.14 15.56
N THR A 217 4.89 -25.50 16.82
CA THR A 217 6.19 -25.99 17.31
C THR A 217 6.21 -27.52 17.35
N ILE A 218 7.33 -28.13 16.97
CA ILE A 218 7.56 -29.58 17.05
C ILE A 218 8.59 -29.84 18.13
N ILE A 219 8.27 -30.72 19.09
CA ILE A 219 9.20 -31.21 20.10
C ILE A 219 9.12 -32.73 20.12
N ASP A 220 10.21 -33.41 19.81
CA ASP A 220 10.24 -34.88 19.83
C ASP A 220 11.66 -35.43 20.03
N SER A 221 11.81 -36.75 20.01
CA SER A 221 13.08 -37.43 20.24
C SER A 221 13.17 -38.80 19.57
N TYR A 222 14.40 -39.25 19.38
CA TYR A 222 14.77 -40.56 18.86
C TYR A 222 15.82 -41.22 19.74
N LEU A 223 15.58 -42.46 20.14
CA LEU A 223 16.56 -43.26 20.89
C LEU A 223 17.47 -44.01 19.90
N LEU A 224 18.70 -43.55 19.77
CA LEU A 224 19.74 -44.22 18.98
C LEU A 224 20.26 -45.45 19.73
N ALA A 225 20.31 -46.59 19.05
CA ALA A 225 20.80 -47.83 19.62
C ALA A 225 22.28 -47.73 20.03
N ASN A 226 22.65 -48.42 21.12
CA ASN A 226 24.04 -48.50 21.59
C ASN A 226 24.83 -49.51 20.74
N GLU A 227 25.17 -49.12 19.52
CA GLU A 227 26.01 -49.89 18.61
C GLU A 227 27.21 -49.03 18.16
N PRO A 228 28.43 -49.59 18.11
CA PRO A 228 29.59 -48.86 17.58
C PRO A 228 29.35 -48.39 16.15
N GLY A 229 29.63 -47.11 15.88
CA GLY A 229 29.40 -46.53 14.57
C GLY A 229 29.46 -45.02 14.56
N VAL A 230 29.41 -44.48 13.34
CA VAL A 230 29.24 -43.05 13.08
C VAL A 230 27.85 -42.84 12.51
N TYR A 231 27.04 -42.10 13.24
CA TYR A 231 25.65 -41.83 12.92
C TYR A 231 25.50 -40.36 12.53
N ASN A 232 24.99 -40.12 11.32
CA ASN A 232 24.69 -38.79 10.83
C ASN A 232 23.20 -38.55 11.02
N PHE A 233 22.85 -37.59 11.86
CA PHE A 233 21.48 -37.19 12.10
C PHE A 233 21.26 -35.82 11.46
N SER A 234 20.20 -35.65 10.68
CA SER A 234 19.89 -34.37 10.04
C SER A 234 18.40 -34.08 10.07
N ILE A 235 18.08 -32.81 10.25
CA ILE A 235 16.73 -32.27 10.17
C ILE A 235 16.72 -31.24 9.05
N TRP A 236 15.68 -31.30 8.21
CA TRP A 236 15.28 -30.24 7.31
C TRP A 236 13.86 -29.82 7.69
N ALA A 237 13.59 -28.52 7.65
CA ALA A 237 12.29 -27.93 7.94
C ALA A 237 12.00 -26.80 6.96
N LYS A 238 10.72 -26.63 6.67
CA LYS A 238 10.14 -25.57 5.87
C LYS A 238 9.06 -24.87 6.71
N ASP A 239 9.12 -23.55 6.78
CA ASP A 239 8.12 -22.75 7.49
C ASP A 239 6.75 -22.80 6.80
N ASN A 240 5.77 -22.11 7.35
CA ASN A 240 4.41 -22.08 6.83
C ASN A 240 4.02 -20.70 6.28
N ASP A 241 5.03 -19.90 5.93
CA ASP A 241 4.83 -18.61 5.29
C ASP A 241 4.54 -18.81 3.79
N ASN A 242 3.26 -18.69 3.42
CA ASN A 242 2.78 -19.07 2.08
C ASN A 242 1.54 -18.27 1.69
N ASP A 243 1.47 -17.03 2.12
CA ASP A 243 0.53 -16.02 1.66
C ASP A 243 0.90 -15.46 0.26
N LEU A 244 2.19 -15.54 -0.12
CA LEU A 244 2.71 -15.39 -1.48
C LEU A 244 3.23 -16.70 -2.07
N GLU A 245 3.34 -16.73 -3.40
CA GLU A 245 3.93 -17.87 -4.11
C GLU A 245 5.43 -17.93 -3.83
N ASP A 246 5.90 -19.06 -3.29
CA ASP A 246 7.30 -19.31 -2.95
C ASP A 246 7.89 -18.39 -1.86
N ASP A 247 7.06 -17.86 -0.95
CA ASP A 247 7.55 -17.05 0.19
C ASP A 247 8.15 -17.86 1.33
N TRP A 248 7.86 -19.15 1.33
CA TRP A 248 8.38 -20.05 2.34
C TRP A 248 9.91 -20.06 2.36
N LEU A 249 10.48 -20.25 3.55
CA LEU A 249 11.91 -20.48 3.74
C LEU A 249 12.16 -21.88 4.31
N GLU A 250 13.40 -22.33 4.10
CA GLU A 250 13.85 -23.65 4.51
C GLU A 250 15.14 -23.55 5.32
N TYR A 251 15.26 -24.41 6.33
CA TYR A 251 16.48 -24.60 7.07
C TYR A 251 16.82 -26.07 7.22
N SER A 252 18.12 -26.39 7.19
CA SER A 252 18.59 -27.73 7.50
C SER A 252 19.83 -27.71 8.37
N THR A 253 19.89 -28.65 9.30
CA THR A 253 21.02 -28.83 10.20
C THR A 253 21.33 -30.31 10.38
N LYS A 254 22.56 -30.61 10.82
CA LYS A 254 23.02 -31.97 11.04
C LYS A 254 23.99 -32.04 12.21
N ILE A 255 23.99 -33.19 12.86
CA ILE A 255 24.95 -33.56 13.91
C ILE A 255 25.52 -34.95 13.62
N THR A 256 26.68 -35.22 14.22
CA THR A 256 27.34 -36.52 14.17
C THR A 256 27.45 -37.11 15.58
N ILE A 257 26.93 -38.33 15.74
CA ILE A 257 27.11 -39.13 16.96
C ILE A 257 28.09 -40.27 16.64
N THR A 258 29.19 -40.34 17.35
CA THR A 258 30.17 -41.43 17.23
C THR A 258 30.16 -42.27 18.50
N ILE A 259 29.79 -43.54 18.37
CA ILE A 259 29.85 -44.53 19.45
C ILE A 259 31.06 -45.44 19.16
N TYR A 260 31.99 -45.58 20.12
CA TYR A 260 33.21 -46.40 19.94
C TYR A 260 33.35 -47.49 21.01
N GLU A 261 33.98 -48.61 20.63
CA GLU A 261 34.40 -49.63 21.59
C GLU A 261 35.71 -49.21 22.29
N VAL A 262 35.77 -49.39 23.61
CA VAL A 262 36.92 -49.00 24.43
C VAL A 262 38.17 -49.85 24.11
N ASP A 263 37.97 -51.05 23.54
CA ASP A 263 39.04 -51.99 23.19
C ASP A 263 39.78 -51.64 21.88
N ASP A 264 39.33 -50.63 21.12
CA ASP A 264 39.94 -50.20 19.85
C ASP A 264 41.03 -49.10 20.00
N ILE A 265 41.43 -48.77 21.23
CA ILE A 265 42.61 -47.93 21.47
C ILE A 265 43.85 -48.82 21.34
N PRO A 266 44.75 -48.63 20.35
CA PRO A 266 45.96 -49.44 20.27
C PRO A 266 46.76 -49.25 21.56
N PRO A 267 47.13 -50.34 22.27
CA PRO A 267 47.93 -50.21 23.48
C PRO A 267 49.25 -49.57 23.08
N ASN A 268 49.50 -48.36 23.61
CA ASN A 268 50.79 -47.72 23.57
C ASN A 268 51.87 -48.76 23.85
N SER A 269 52.78 -48.93 22.90
CA SER A 269 53.94 -49.79 22.99
C SER A 269 54.79 -49.38 24.20
N CYS A 270 54.51 -49.96 25.37
CA CYS A 270 55.43 -49.96 26.49
C CYS A 270 56.64 -50.80 26.08
N SER A 271 57.63 -50.12 25.49
CA SER A 271 58.93 -50.71 25.23
C SER A 271 59.53 -51.17 26.56
N SER A 272 59.89 -52.44 26.59
CA SER A 272 60.71 -53.05 27.62
C SER A 272 62.03 -52.31 27.83
N LYS A 273 62.39 -52.13 29.11
CA LYS A 273 63.74 -52.07 29.74
C LYS A 273 63.57 -51.33 31.07
N GLN A 274 64.14 -51.72 32.21
CA GLN A 274 65.25 -52.62 32.48
C GLN A 274 65.22 -52.97 33.98
N SER A 275 65.66 -54.18 34.30
CA SER A 275 65.94 -54.67 35.64
C SER A 275 66.86 -53.74 36.46
N ARG A 276 66.59 -53.64 37.76
CA ARG A 276 67.63 -53.31 38.76
C ARG A 276 67.50 -54.23 39.96
N SER A 277 68.43 -55.18 39.99
CA SER A 277 68.91 -55.85 41.20
C SER A 277 69.73 -54.86 42.04
N GLY A 278 69.47 -54.83 43.34
CA GLY A 278 70.26 -54.17 44.37
C GLY A 278 69.74 -54.61 45.73
#